data_AF-Q4N1U2-F1
#
_entry.id   AF-Q4N1U2-F1
#
_cell.length_a   1.000
_cell.length_b   1.000
_cell.length_c   1.000
_cell.angle_alpha   90.00
_cell.angle_beta   90.00
_cell.angle_gamma   90.00
#
_symmetry.space_group_name_H-M   'P 1'
#
loop_
_entity.id
_entity.type
_entity.pdbx_description
1 polymer ?
#
loop_
_entity_poly.entity_id
_entity_poly.type
_entity_poly.pdbx_seq_one_letter_code
_entity_poly.pdbx_strand_id
1 'polypeptide(L)' 'MESKTNGVFSEFDGFPWHNLPKKDRICNILRHYSDLRSHADKEKFYSFLKDAAEKLESSSNDAN' A
#
# COMPACT_ATOMS: atom_id res chain seq x y z
N MET A 1 -4.39 -6.05 -25.91
CA MET A 1 -3.17 -6.19 -25.09
C MET A 1 -3.46 -5.46 -23.80
N GLU A 2 -3.91 -6.18 -22.78
CA GLU A 2 -4.24 -5.56 -21.48
C GLU A 2 -2.94 -5.24 -20.75
N SER A 3 -2.72 -3.94 -20.52
CA SER A 3 -1.63 -3.45 -19.69
C SER A 3 -1.77 -4.05 -18.31
N LYS A 4 -0.85 -4.96 -17.95
CA LYS A 4 -0.62 -5.38 -16.57
C LYS A 4 -0.12 -4.15 -15.81
N THR A 5 -1.04 -3.36 -15.28
CA THR A 5 -0.71 -2.34 -14.29
C THR A 5 -0.11 -3.08 -13.11
N ASN A 6 1.20 -2.91 -12.92
CA ASN A 6 1.86 -3.29 -11.67
C ASN A 6 1.03 -2.61 -10.57
N GLY A 7 0.28 -3.42 -9.80
CA GLY A 7 -0.86 -3.02 -8.98
C GLY A 7 -0.52 -2.16 -7.75
N VAL A 8 0.40 -1.22 -7.90
CA VAL A 8 0.81 -0.27 -6.88
C VAL A 8 -0.09 0.97 -6.89
N PHE A 9 -0.65 1.35 -8.05
CA PHE A 9 -1.39 2.61 -8.17
C PHE A 9 -2.69 2.41 -8.94
N SER A 10 -3.81 2.39 -8.20
CA SER A 10 -5.08 2.85 -8.73
C SER A 10 -5.18 4.33 -8.38
N GLU A 11 -5.40 5.18 -9.39
CA GLU A 11 -5.66 6.62 -9.23
C GLU A 11 -6.91 6.92 -8.38
N PHE A 12 -7.70 5.90 -8.05
CA PHE A 12 -8.91 6.02 -7.23
C PHE A 12 -8.68 5.48 -5.82
N ASP A 13 -8.43 6.42 -4.90
CA ASP A 13 -9.05 6.54 -3.56
C ASP A 13 -8.88 5.42 -2.50
N GLY A 14 -7.89 4.55 -2.60
CA GLY A 14 -7.62 3.71 -1.43
C GLY A 14 -6.57 2.63 -1.60
N PHE A 15 -5.93 2.32 -0.49
CA PHE A 15 -5.05 1.16 -0.33
C PHE A 15 -5.71 -0.07 -0.97
N PRO A 16 -5.05 -0.82 -1.88
CA PRO A 16 -5.71 -1.83 -2.74
C PRO A 16 -6.32 -3.02 -1.98
N TRP A 17 -6.15 -3.06 -0.66
CA TRP A 17 -6.64 -4.13 0.22
C TRP A 17 -7.42 -3.62 1.44
N HIS A 18 -7.84 -2.35 1.49
CA HIS A 18 -8.50 -1.80 2.69
C HIS A 18 -9.76 -2.59 3.12
N ASN A 19 -10.49 -3.17 2.17
CA ASN A 19 -11.70 -3.97 2.40
C ASN A 19 -11.43 -5.44 2.82
N LEU A 20 -10.17 -5.87 2.86
CA LEU A 20 -9.83 -7.24 3.24
C LEU A 20 -9.66 -7.38 4.76
N PRO A 21 -9.87 -8.60 5.32
CA PRO A 21 -9.51 -8.90 6.70
C PRO A 21 -8.03 -8.58 6.98
N LYS A 22 -7.72 -8.20 8.23
CA LYS A 22 -6.37 -7.76 8.65
C LYS A 22 -5.27 -8.74 8.24
N LYS A 23 -5.52 -10.05 8.37
CA LYS A 23 -4.55 -11.10 8.02
C LYS A 23 -4.24 -11.09 6.51
N ASP A 24 -5.27 -11.09 5.68
CA ASP A 24 -5.15 -11.07 4.22
C ASP A 24 -4.51 -9.78 3.71
N ARG A 25 -4.79 -8.65 4.38
CA ARG A 25 -4.11 -7.37 4.11
C ARG A 25 -2.61 -7.48 4.26
N ILE A 26 -2.14 -7.98 5.41
CA ILE A 26 -0.70 -8.13 5.69
C ILE A 26 -0.06 -9.08 4.67
N CYS A 27 -0.69 -10.22 4.40
CA CYS A 27 -0.18 -11.18 3.42
C CYS A 27 -0.05 -10.57 2.01
N ASN A 28 -1.03 -9.77 1.57
CA ASN A 28 -0.98 -9.13 0.26
C ASN A 28 0.07 -8.02 0.18
N ILE A 29 0.24 -7.21 1.23
CA ILE A 29 1.31 -6.20 1.32
C ILE A 29 2.68 -6.87 1.19
N LEU A 30 2.92 -7.93 1.96
CA LEU A 30 4.19 -8.67 1.95
C LEU A 30 4.45 -9.32 0.60
N ARG A 31 3.44 -9.99 0.03
CA ARG A 31 3.54 -10.62 -1.30
C ARG A 31 3.88 -9.57 -2.36
N HIS A 32 3.18 -8.44 -2.36
CA HIS A 32 3.43 -7.37 -3.31
C HIS A 32 4.86 -6.83 -3.21
N TYR A 33 5.36 -6.55 -2.00
CA TYR A 33 6.74 -6.11 -1.80
C TYR A 33 7.77 -7.14 -2.27
N SER A 34 7.52 -8.43 -2.05
CA SER A 34 8.37 -9.52 -2.54
C SER A 34 8.37 -9.64 -4.07
N ASP A 35 7.24 -9.34 -4.72
CA ASP A 35 7.10 -9.39 -6.18
C ASP A 35 7.77 -8.20 -6.89
N LEU A 36 8.03 -7.09 -6.18
CA LEU A 36 8.76 -5.94 -6.73
C LEU A 36 10.22 -6.32 -7.02
N ARG A 37 10.60 -6.25 -8.30
CA ARG A 37 11.96 -6.60 -8.74
C ARG A 37 12.91 -5.40 -8.78
N SER A 38 12.38 -4.19 -8.93
CA SER A 38 13.17 -2.96 -9.02
C SER A 38 13.36 -2.31 -7.65
N HIS A 39 14.57 -1.83 -7.37
CA HIS A 39 14.85 -1.04 -6.17
C HIS A 39 13.98 0.22 -6.13
N ALA A 40 13.85 0.91 -7.27
CA ALA A 40 13.05 2.13 -7.37
C ALA A 40 11.56 1.89 -7.05
N ASP A 41 11.01 0.75 -7.46
CA ASP A 41 9.61 0.42 -7.16
C ASP A 41 9.42 0.06 -5.68
N LYS A 42 10.41 -0.60 -5.06
CA LYS A 42 10.41 -0.85 -3.61
C LYS A 42 10.45 0.45 -2.81
N GLU A 43 11.25 1.43 -3.22
CA GLU A 43 11.31 2.74 -2.55
C GLU A 43 10.01 3.53 -2.68
N LYS A 44 9.35 3.47 -3.85
CA LYS A 44 8.02 4.07 -4.05
C LYS A 44 6.98 3.39 -3.15
N PHE A 45 6.97 2.07 -3.10
CA PHE A 45 6.03 1.34 -2.25
C PHE A 45 6.29 1.57 -0.76
N TYR A 46 7.56 1.65 -0.34
CA TYR A 46 7.93 2.02 1.03
C TYR A 46 7.44 3.42 1.40
N SER A 47 7.66 4.41 0.51
CA SER A 47 7.18 5.78 0.71
C SER A 47 5.66 5.83 0.89
N PHE A 48 4.92 5.04 0.09
CA PHE A 48 3.48 4.89 0.23
C PHE A 48 3.05 4.29 1.57
N LEU A 49 3.72 3.22 2.03
CA LEU A 49 3.44 2.62 3.34
C LEU A 49 3.72 3.60 4.49
N LYS A 50 4.78 4.39 4.37
CA LYS A 50 5.16 5.41 5.36
C LYS A 50 4.09 6.50 5.46
N ASP A 51 3.68 7.09 4.34
CA ASP A 51 2.61 8.10 4.29
C ASP A 51 1.29 7.57 4.88
N ALA A 52 0.93 6.32 4.55
CA ALA A 52 -0.27 5.68 5.10
C ALA A 52 -0.20 5.49 6.62
N ALA A 53 0.98 5.18 7.17
CA ALA A 53 1.19 5.06 8.62
C ALA A 53 1.10 6.43 9.31
N GLU A 54 1.78 7.44 8.76
CA GLU A 54 1.78 8.82 9.29
C GLU A 54 0.36 9.42 9.33
N LYS A 55 -0.46 9.16 8.30
CA LYS A 55 -1.88 9.58 8.27
C LYS A 55 -2.74 8.90 9.33
N LEU A 56 -2.46 7.63 9.64
CA LEU A 56 -3.19 6.87 10.66
C LEU A 56 -2.85 7.36 12.07
N GLU A 57 -1.57 7.66 12.33
CA GLU A 57 -1.13 8.26 13.59
C GLU A 57 -1.67 9.69 13.76
N SER A 58 -1.66 10.49 12.68
CA SER A 58 -2.19 11.86 12.70
C SER A 58 -3.70 11.89 12.94
N SER A 59 -4.46 11.00 12.31
CA SER A 59 -5.92 10.89 12.55
C SER A 59 -6.27 10.41 13.95
N SER A 60 -5.36 9.71 14.62
CA SER A 60 -5.55 9.25 16.01
C SER A 60 -5.25 10.36 17.03
N ASN A 61 -4.45 11.37 16.65
CA ASN A 61 -4.10 12.50 17.52
C ASN A 61 -5.16 13.63 17.53
N ASP A 62 -6.04 13.70 16.54
CA ASP A 62 -7.14 14.69 16.47
C ASP A 62 -8.41 14.26 17.23
N ALA A 63 -8.49 13.00 17.66
CA ALA A 63 -9.64 12.44 18.37
C ALA A 63 -9.54 12.52 19.91
N ASN A 64 -8.63 13.33 20.44
CA ASN A 64 -8.36 13.46 21.88
C ASN A 64 -8.51 14.91 22.38
#